data_AF-A0A653N5S3-F1
#
_entry.id   AF-A0A653N5S3-F1
#
_cell.length_a   1.000
_cell.length_b   1.000
_cell.length_c   1.000
_cell.angle_alpha   90.00
_cell.angle_beta   90.00
_cell.angle_gamma   90.00
#
_symmetry.space_group_name_H-M   'P 1'
#
loop_
_entity.id
_entity.type
_entity.pdbx_description
1 polymer ?
#
loop_
_entity_poly.entity_id
_entity_poly.type
_entity_poly.pdbx_seq_one_letter_code
_entity_poly.pdbx_strand_id
1 'polypeptide(L)'
;MALTPEDVVNKRFQPTKFREGYDQDEVDDFLDEIVVELRRLNQENDELRKKLAEAGSSVPASTVAAPVVEKVPAPVKSDKDEAREKAEAEAKAAEERKKKEVQQAAPAAAVPAAAAPAAATPSAESAAGLLAMAQQMHDRHVADGQAQKDKIIAEAQIEASSLVNDAQEKSRKILGALEQQRSVLERKVEQLRGFERDYRSRLKAYIEGQLRDLDARGSVATPEVSEAN
;
A
#
# COMPACT_ATOMS: atom_id res chain seq x y z
N MET A 1 -16.57 -5.47 -14.99
CA MET A 1 -17.72 -5.52 -14.07
C MET A 1 -17.13 -5.66 -12.67
N ALA A 2 -17.01 -4.54 -11.95
CA ALA A 2 -16.40 -4.54 -10.62
C ALA A 2 -17.47 -4.84 -9.57
N LEU A 3 -17.11 -5.60 -8.55
CA LEU A 3 -17.96 -5.84 -7.39
C LEU A 3 -18.27 -4.51 -6.72
N THR A 4 -19.53 -4.26 -6.38
CA THR A 4 -19.91 -3.12 -5.56
C THR A 4 -19.83 -3.50 -4.08
N PRO A 5 -19.64 -2.53 -3.16
CA PRO A 5 -19.70 -2.79 -1.72
C PRO A 5 -20.99 -3.50 -1.30
N GLU A 6 -22.11 -3.16 -1.96
CA GLU A 6 -23.41 -3.76 -1.68
C GLU A 6 -23.50 -5.22 -2.16
N ASP A 7 -22.73 -5.62 -3.17
CA ASP A 7 -22.68 -7.02 -3.63
C ASP A 7 -21.97 -7.92 -2.62
N VAL A 8 -21.02 -7.38 -1.86
CA VAL A 8 -20.28 -8.11 -0.82
C VAL A 8 -21.17 -8.34 0.39
N VAL A 9 -21.86 -7.30 0.87
CA VAL A 9 -22.80 -7.39 2.00
C VAL A 9 -23.95 -8.35 1.72
N ASN A 10 -24.48 -8.35 0.48
CA ASN A 10 -25.60 -9.21 0.12
C ASN A 10 -25.17 -10.65 -0.26
N LYS A 11 -23.86 -10.96 -0.21
CA LYS A 11 -23.36 -12.28 -0.62
C LYS A 11 -23.70 -13.34 0.42
N ARG A 12 -24.46 -14.36 0.02
CA ARG A 12 -24.72 -15.54 0.86
C ARG A 12 -23.96 -16.75 0.36
N PHE A 13 -23.14 -17.32 1.23
CA PHE A 13 -22.42 -18.57 0.98
C PHE A 13 -23.25 -19.78 1.37
N GLN A 14 -23.04 -20.91 0.68
CA GLN A 14 -23.72 -22.17 0.98
C GLN A 14 -22.95 -22.91 2.08
N PRO A 15 -23.61 -23.39 3.16
CA PRO A 15 -22.93 -24.11 4.23
C PRO A 15 -22.40 -25.46 3.75
N THR A 16 -21.13 -25.75 4.04
CA THR A 16 -20.50 -27.03 3.64
C THR A 16 -20.72 -28.10 4.70
N LYS A 17 -21.59 -29.08 4.41
CA LYS A 17 -22.00 -30.12 5.37
C LYS A 17 -21.07 -31.34 5.46
N PHE A 18 -20.18 -31.53 4.48
CA PHE A 18 -19.37 -32.75 4.31
C PHE A 18 -17.86 -32.49 4.17
N ARG A 19 -17.42 -31.24 4.30
CA ARG A 19 -16.02 -30.82 4.22
C ARG A 19 -15.76 -29.76 5.28
N GLU A 20 -14.53 -29.69 5.76
CA GLU A 20 -14.06 -28.56 6.57
C GLU A 20 -14.30 -27.27 5.76
N GLY A 21 -15.19 -26.43 6.28
CA GLY A 21 -15.50 -25.11 5.74
C GLY A 21 -14.74 -24.04 6.50
N TYR A 22 -14.78 -22.82 5.98
CA TYR A 22 -14.36 -21.65 6.73
C TYR A 22 -15.34 -21.39 7.88
N ASP A 23 -14.83 -20.83 8.98
CA ASP A 23 -15.67 -20.33 10.05
C ASP A 23 -16.54 -19.18 9.53
N GLN A 24 -17.83 -19.21 9.85
CA GLN A 24 -18.76 -18.20 9.37
C GLN A 24 -18.44 -16.82 9.96
N ASP A 25 -18.10 -16.77 11.26
CA ASP A 25 -17.84 -15.51 11.95
C ASP A 25 -16.55 -14.85 11.43
N GLU A 26 -15.51 -15.65 11.17
CA GLU A 26 -14.24 -15.17 10.58
C GLU A 26 -14.43 -14.65 9.15
N VAL A 27 -15.27 -15.33 8.36
CA VAL A 27 -15.63 -14.88 7.01
C VAL A 27 -16.43 -13.59 7.07
N ASP A 28 -17.38 -13.46 7.99
CA ASP A 28 -18.19 -12.25 8.15
C ASP A 28 -17.31 -11.05 8.57
N ASP A 29 -16.39 -11.22 9.53
CA ASP A 29 -15.41 -10.20 9.94
C ASP A 29 -14.51 -9.74 8.79
N PHE A 30 -14.02 -10.69 7.97
CA PHE A 30 -13.18 -10.38 6.81
C PHE A 30 -13.96 -9.64 5.71
N LEU A 31 -15.24 -9.97 5.50
CA LEU A 31 -16.09 -9.29 4.53
C LEU A 31 -16.41 -7.86 4.96
N ASP A 32 -16.56 -7.60 6.26
CA ASP A 32 -16.72 -6.24 6.79
C ASP A 32 -15.49 -5.37 6.49
N GLU A 33 -14.28 -5.91 6.65
CA GLU A 33 -13.03 -5.22 6.29
C GLU A 33 -12.98 -4.91 4.78
N ILE A 34 -13.32 -5.88 3.93
CA ILE A 34 -13.38 -5.70 2.48
C ILE A 34 -14.38 -4.60 2.09
N VAL A 35 -15.54 -4.53 2.73
CA VAL A 35 -16.56 -3.50 2.43
C VAL A 35 -16.04 -2.10 2.75
N VAL A 36 -15.33 -1.94 3.86
CA VAL A 36 -14.71 -0.66 4.24
C VAL A 36 -13.66 -0.25 3.21
N GLU A 37 -12.77 -1.17 2.83
CA GLU A 37 -11.72 -0.89 1.83
C GLU A 37 -12.31 -0.60 0.45
N LEU A 38 -13.33 -1.34 0.02
CA LEU A 38 -13.95 -1.15 -1.29
C LEU A 38 -14.69 0.18 -1.37
N ARG A 39 -15.32 0.63 -0.27
CA ARG A 39 -15.89 1.99 -0.18
C ARG A 39 -14.79 3.04 -0.26
N ARG A 40 -13.68 2.85 0.46
CA ARG A 40 -12.52 3.76 0.43
C ARG A 40 -11.94 3.88 -0.98
N LEU A 41 -11.69 2.75 -1.64
CA LEU A 41 -11.12 2.71 -3.00
C LEU A 41 -12.07 3.32 -4.03
N ASN A 42 -13.38 3.14 -3.90
CA ASN A 42 -14.34 3.79 -4.80
C ASN A 42 -14.35 5.31 -4.59
N GLN A 43 -14.33 5.78 -3.34
CA GLN A 43 -14.20 7.22 -3.03
C GLN A 43 -12.90 7.80 -3.60
N GLU A 44 -11.77 7.12 -3.38
CA GLU A 44 -10.47 7.54 -3.90
C GLU A 44 -10.45 7.55 -5.44
N ASN A 45 -11.03 6.55 -6.10
CA ASN A 45 -11.18 6.55 -7.55
C ASN A 45 -12.08 7.70 -8.05
N ASP A 46 -13.18 7.99 -7.36
CA ASP A 46 -14.06 9.09 -7.72
C ASP A 46 -13.38 10.45 -7.52
N GLU A 47 -12.60 10.62 -6.46
CA GLU A 47 -11.77 11.79 -6.23
C GLU A 47 -10.67 11.95 -7.29
N LEU A 48 -9.97 10.88 -7.64
CA LEU A 48 -8.95 10.89 -8.69
C LEU A 48 -9.57 11.20 -10.05
N ARG A 49 -10.75 10.65 -10.34
CA ARG A 49 -11.51 10.97 -11.56
C ARG A 49 -11.95 12.44 -11.59
N LYS A 50 -12.40 13.00 -10.46
CA LYS A 50 -12.71 14.43 -10.35
C LYS A 50 -11.45 15.28 -10.57
N LYS A 51 -10.33 14.95 -9.94
CA LYS A 51 -9.05 15.65 -10.14
C LYS A 51 -8.57 15.58 -11.58
N LEU A 52 -8.72 14.44 -12.26
CA LEU A 52 -8.43 14.29 -13.68
C LEU A 52 -9.42 15.08 -14.56
N ALA A 53 -10.69 15.17 -14.18
CA ALA A 53 -11.67 15.98 -14.89
C ALA A 53 -11.39 17.48 -14.73
N GLU A 54 -11.02 17.94 -13.53
CA GLU A 54 -10.61 19.32 -13.25
C GLU A 54 -9.31 19.68 -13.97
N ALA A 55 -8.30 18.81 -13.90
CA ALA A 55 -7.04 18.97 -14.63
C ALA A 55 -7.26 18.92 -16.15
N GLY A 56 -8.08 17.98 -16.63
CA GLY A 56 -8.46 17.85 -18.04
C GLY A 56 -9.31 19.01 -18.56
N SER A 57 -10.03 19.72 -17.68
CA SER A 57 -10.76 20.96 -18.01
C SER A 57 -9.85 22.20 -18.00
N SER A 58 -8.71 22.14 -17.31
CA SER A 58 -7.67 23.19 -17.33
C SER A 58 -6.69 23.07 -18.51
N VAL A 59 -6.79 22.00 -19.30
CA VAL A 59 -6.06 21.84 -20.56
C VAL A 59 -7.02 22.11 -21.72
N PRO A 60 -6.77 23.10 -22.59
CA PRO A 60 -7.62 23.29 -23.76
C PRO A 60 -7.40 22.13 -24.74
N ALA A 61 -8.47 21.37 -24.95
CA ALA A 61 -8.85 20.64 -26.15
C ALA A 61 -7.75 19.87 -26.91
N SER A 62 -7.75 18.55 -26.74
CA SER A 62 -7.67 17.64 -27.90
C SER A 62 -8.77 16.59 -27.80
N THR A 63 -9.53 16.51 -28.88
CA THR A 63 -10.68 15.65 -29.23
C THR A 63 -10.44 14.16 -28.89
N VAL A 64 -11.41 13.27 -28.61
CA VAL A 64 -12.77 13.04 -29.14
C VAL A 64 -13.56 12.09 -28.19
N ALA A 65 -14.86 12.37 -28.04
CA ALA A 65 -16.00 11.43 -27.99
C ALA A 65 -15.98 10.11 -27.18
N ALA A 66 -16.82 10.09 -26.13
CA ALA A 66 -17.77 8.98 -25.86
C ALA A 66 -19.14 9.38 -26.52
N PRO A 67 -20.21 8.55 -26.61
CA PRO A 67 -20.52 7.33 -25.83
C PRO A 67 -21.34 6.21 -26.54
N VAL A 68 -21.43 4.98 -25.99
CA VAL A 68 -22.71 4.23 -25.87
C VAL A 68 -22.61 3.02 -24.93
N VAL A 69 -23.67 2.82 -24.15
CA VAL A 69 -24.00 1.65 -23.31
C VAL A 69 -25.11 0.85 -24.03
N GLU A 70 -25.11 -0.50 -23.95
CA GLU A 70 -26.25 -1.36 -23.52
C GLU A 70 -26.29 -2.78 -24.15
N LYS A 71 -26.51 -3.77 -23.26
CA LYS A 71 -27.30 -5.03 -23.39
C LYS A 71 -26.62 -6.40 -23.57
N VAL A 72 -27.04 -7.33 -22.71
CA VAL A 72 -26.76 -8.78 -22.52
C VAL A 72 -28.11 -9.53 -22.73
N PRO A 73 -28.22 -10.75 -23.34
CA PRO A 73 -28.16 -12.08 -22.62
C PRO A 73 -27.64 -13.30 -23.46
N ALA A 74 -26.75 -14.20 -22.97
CA ALA A 74 -26.92 -15.50 -22.23
C ALA A 74 -27.51 -16.70 -23.05
N PRO A 75 -27.24 -18.02 -22.82
CA PRO A 75 -26.29 -18.75 -21.94
C PRO A 75 -25.62 -20.08 -22.50
N VAL A 76 -24.90 -20.83 -21.62
CA VAL A 76 -24.59 -22.29 -21.51
C VAL A 76 -23.33 -23.02 -22.09
N LYS A 77 -22.72 -23.81 -21.16
CA LYS A 77 -21.84 -25.02 -21.22
C LYS A 77 -20.31 -24.80 -21.23
N SER A 78 -19.63 -25.14 -20.13
CA SER A 78 -18.81 -26.37 -19.91
C SER A 78 -17.57 -26.34 -20.83
N ASP A 79 -16.35 -26.17 -20.35
CA ASP A 79 -15.60 -27.20 -19.63
C ASP A 79 -14.45 -26.60 -18.79
N LYS A 80 -14.25 -27.15 -17.59
CA LYS A 80 -12.96 -27.13 -16.90
C LYS A 80 -12.05 -28.11 -17.66
N ASP A 81 -10.93 -27.65 -18.21
CA ASP A 81 -9.62 -28.36 -18.25
C ASP A 81 -8.61 -27.86 -19.30
N GLU A 82 -8.86 -26.78 -20.05
CA GLU A 82 -7.90 -26.35 -21.11
C GLU A 82 -7.04 -25.11 -20.78
N ALA A 83 -7.19 -24.49 -19.61
CA ALA A 83 -6.50 -23.22 -19.30
C ALA A 83 -5.17 -23.37 -18.54
N ARG A 84 -4.68 -24.59 -18.33
CA ARG A 84 -3.36 -24.82 -17.73
C ARG A 84 -2.24 -25.03 -18.76
N GLU A 85 -2.58 -25.28 -20.03
CA GLU A 85 -1.60 -25.49 -21.10
C GLU A 85 -1.25 -24.18 -21.87
N LYS A 86 -2.09 -23.14 -21.75
CA LYS A 86 -1.80 -21.82 -22.37
C LYS A 86 -0.83 -20.94 -21.57
N ALA A 87 -0.63 -21.22 -20.29
CA ALA A 87 0.28 -20.44 -19.44
C ALA A 87 1.77 -20.81 -19.62
N GLU A 88 2.10 -22.04 -20.05
CA GLU A 88 3.49 -22.40 -20.38
C GLU A 88 3.89 -22.02 -21.82
N ALA A 89 2.92 -21.84 -22.72
CA ALA A 89 3.17 -21.37 -24.09
C ALA A 89 3.47 -19.87 -24.18
N GLU A 90 2.91 -19.03 -23.30
CA GLU A 90 3.16 -17.58 -23.32
C GLU A 90 4.50 -17.19 -22.66
N ALA A 91 5.01 -18.00 -21.73
CA ALA A 91 6.33 -17.77 -21.13
C ALA A 91 7.49 -18.02 -22.13
N LYS A 92 7.35 -18.99 -23.05
CA LYS A 92 8.35 -19.21 -24.11
C LYS A 92 8.22 -18.24 -25.29
N ALA A 93 7.02 -17.69 -25.53
CA ALA A 93 6.79 -16.69 -26.58
C ALA A 93 7.29 -15.28 -26.23
N ALA A 94 7.48 -14.97 -24.94
CA ALA A 94 8.03 -13.67 -24.50
C ALA A 94 9.56 -13.61 -24.58
N GLU A 95 10.26 -14.74 -24.50
CA GLU A 95 11.73 -14.78 -24.60
C GLU A 95 12.20 -14.77 -26.07
N GLU A 96 11.41 -15.32 -27.00
CA GLU A 96 11.72 -15.26 -28.44
C GLU A 96 11.44 -13.89 -29.08
N ARG A 97 10.60 -13.05 -28.47
CA ARG A 97 10.33 -11.69 -28.96
C ARG A 97 11.46 -10.71 -28.65
N LYS A 98 12.19 -10.89 -27.55
CA LYS A 98 13.37 -10.06 -27.23
C LYS A 98 14.60 -10.33 -28.10
N LYS A 99 14.64 -11.45 -28.85
CA LYS A 99 15.73 -11.74 -29.79
C LYS A 99 15.46 -11.31 -31.24
N LYS A 100 14.25 -10.85 -31.56
CA LYS A 100 13.88 -10.35 -32.91
C LYS A 100 13.87 -8.83 -33.05
N GLU A 101 13.95 -8.05 -31.96
CA GLU A 101 13.93 -6.58 -32.02
C GLU A 101 15.31 -5.90 -32.15
N VAL A 102 16.41 -6.65 -32.27
CA VAL A 102 17.75 -6.09 -32.65
C VAL A 102 18.04 -6.28 -34.15
N GLN A 103 17.11 -6.83 -34.94
CA GLN A 103 17.27 -7.06 -36.38
C GLN A 103 16.10 -6.51 -37.19
N GLN A 104 15.63 -5.29 -36.92
CA GLN A 104 14.83 -4.56 -37.93
C GLN A 104 14.85 -3.04 -37.74
N ALA A 105 16.05 -2.46 -37.66
CA ALA A 105 16.27 -1.04 -37.96
C ALA A 105 17.11 -0.93 -39.23
N ALA A 106 16.55 -1.38 -40.36
CA ALA A 106 17.05 -1.07 -41.69
C ALA A 106 15.95 -1.25 -42.74
N PRO A 107 15.22 -0.19 -43.12
CA PRO A 107 14.61 -0.13 -44.43
C PRO A 107 15.61 0.53 -45.38
N ALA A 108 16.30 -0.29 -46.16
CA ALA A 108 16.83 0.13 -47.45
C ALA A 108 15.65 0.32 -48.40
N ALA A 109 15.10 1.54 -48.42
CA ALA A 109 14.19 1.99 -49.46
C ALA A 109 15.03 2.49 -50.65
N ALA A 110 15.10 1.66 -51.69
CA ALA A 110 15.47 2.09 -53.03
C ALA A 110 14.33 2.94 -53.60
N VAL A 111 14.57 4.24 -53.73
CA VAL A 111 13.86 5.12 -54.67
C VAL A 111 14.72 5.26 -55.93
N PRO A 112 14.13 5.16 -57.13
CA PRO A 112 14.86 5.34 -58.37
C PRO A 112 15.19 6.82 -58.59
N ALA A 113 16.26 7.03 -59.36
CA ALA A 113 16.81 8.32 -59.74
C ALA A 113 15.74 9.34 -60.20
N ALA A 114 15.70 10.48 -59.51
CA ALA A 114 15.23 11.75 -60.05
C ALA A 114 16.34 12.79 -59.85
N ALA A 115 16.65 13.49 -60.93
CA ALA A 115 17.83 14.31 -61.14
C ALA A 115 18.12 15.33 -60.02
N ALA A 116 19.37 15.30 -59.56
CA ALA A 116 19.99 16.41 -58.86
C ALA A 116 20.14 17.61 -59.82
N PRO A 117 19.79 18.85 -59.43
CA PRO A 117 20.37 20.01 -60.08
C PRO A 117 21.88 20.03 -59.77
N ALA A 118 22.61 20.48 -60.77
CA ALA A 118 24.06 20.46 -60.88
C ALA A 118 24.83 20.94 -59.64
N ALA A 119 25.98 20.32 -59.47
CA ALA A 119 27.01 20.61 -58.48
C ALA A 119 27.28 22.11 -58.28
N ALA A 120 27.10 22.56 -57.04
CA ALA A 120 27.99 23.54 -56.45
C ALA A 120 28.99 22.75 -55.60
N THR A 121 30.23 22.63 -56.04
CA THR A 121 31.33 22.14 -55.19
C THR A 121 31.41 23.06 -53.96
N PRO A 122 31.13 22.58 -52.74
CA PRO A 122 31.45 23.38 -51.56
C PRO A 122 32.97 23.55 -51.57
N SER A 123 33.44 24.79 -51.60
CA SER A 123 34.86 25.06 -51.39
C SER A 123 35.31 24.42 -50.08
N ALA A 124 36.57 24.02 -49.97
CA ALA A 124 37.13 23.43 -48.76
C ALA A 124 36.89 24.30 -47.50
N GLU A 125 36.77 25.62 -47.67
CA GLU A 125 36.40 26.58 -46.63
C GLU A 125 34.96 26.44 -46.12
N SER A 126 33.97 26.17 -47.00
CA SER A 126 32.58 25.94 -46.59
C SER A 126 32.40 24.61 -45.85
N ALA A 127 33.14 23.57 -46.23
CA ALA A 127 33.13 22.29 -45.50
C ALA A 127 33.77 22.43 -44.11
N ALA A 128 34.86 23.19 -43.99
CA ALA A 128 35.49 23.50 -42.70
C ALA A 128 34.56 24.31 -41.78
N GLY A 129 33.83 25.29 -42.32
CA GLY A 129 32.85 26.07 -41.55
C GLY A 129 31.69 25.23 -40.99
N LEU A 130 31.19 24.28 -41.78
CA LEU A 130 30.14 23.36 -41.33
C LEU A 130 30.63 22.40 -40.24
N LEU A 131 31.88 21.92 -40.33
CA LEU A 131 32.47 21.07 -39.29
C LEU A 131 32.67 21.84 -37.98
N ALA A 132 33.13 23.09 -38.03
CA ALA A 132 33.27 23.94 -36.86
C ALA A 132 31.91 24.21 -36.20
N MET A 133 30.87 24.48 -37.00
CA MET A 133 29.50 24.66 -36.50
C MET A 133 28.94 23.38 -35.89
N ALA A 134 29.20 22.22 -36.50
CA ALA A 134 28.79 20.92 -35.97
C ALA A 134 29.47 20.59 -34.63
N GLN A 135 30.77 20.88 -34.49
CA GLN A 135 31.50 20.73 -33.22
C GLN A 135 30.94 21.67 -32.15
N GLN A 136 30.71 22.95 -32.47
CA GLN A 136 30.11 23.89 -31.54
C GLN A 136 28.71 23.47 -31.08
N MET A 137 27.88 22.96 -31.99
CA MET A 137 26.55 22.42 -31.65
C MET A 137 26.65 21.18 -30.77
N HIS A 138 27.61 20.29 -31.04
CA HIS A 138 27.87 19.12 -30.21
C HIS A 138 28.29 19.52 -28.79
N ASP A 139 29.28 20.40 -28.66
CA ASP A 139 29.77 20.87 -27.36
C ASP A 139 28.65 21.54 -26.56
N ARG A 140 27.78 22.30 -27.24
CA ARG A 140 26.60 22.89 -26.62
C ARG A 140 25.61 21.84 -26.13
N HIS A 141 25.31 20.81 -26.91
CA HIS A 141 24.45 19.71 -26.47
C HIS A 141 25.05 18.90 -25.32
N VAL A 142 26.38 18.72 -25.30
CA VAL A 142 27.08 18.08 -24.18
C VAL A 142 26.97 18.94 -22.92
N ALA A 143 27.20 20.26 -23.03
CA ALA A 143 27.05 21.18 -21.90
C ALA A 143 25.60 21.25 -21.39
N ASP A 144 24.62 21.30 -22.29
CA ASP A 144 23.20 21.29 -21.96
C ASP A 144 22.81 19.98 -21.26
N GLY A 145 23.31 18.83 -21.75
CA GLY A 145 23.09 17.52 -21.14
C GLY A 145 23.74 17.39 -19.76
N GLN A 146 24.95 17.91 -19.58
CA GLN A 146 25.62 17.98 -18.29
C GLN A 146 24.84 18.86 -17.31
N ALA A 147 24.41 20.04 -17.73
CA ALA A 147 23.62 20.94 -16.89
C ALA A 147 22.25 20.32 -16.50
N GLN A 148 21.59 19.59 -17.40
CA GLN A 148 20.36 18.87 -17.09
C GLN A 148 20.60 17.73 -16.10
N LYS A 149 21.66 16.94 -16.30
CA LYS A 149 22.05 15.89 -15.37
C LYS A 149 22.30 16.45 -13.97
N ASP A 150 23.07 17.54 -13.87
CA ASP A 150 23.43 18.12 -12.58
C ASP A 150 22.20 18.70 -11.86
N LYS A 151 21.25 19.27 -12.62
CA LYS A 151 19.94 19.69 -12.07
C LYS A 151 19.15 18.52 -11.50
N ILE A 152 19.02 17.43 -12.26
CA ILE A 152 18.29 16.23 -11.81
C ILE A 152 18.96 15.62 -10.56
N ILE A 153 20.29 15.59 -10.52
CA ILE A 153 21.02 15.08 -9.35
C ILE A 153 20.79 15.98 -8.14
N ALA A 154 20.84 17.30 -8.30
CA ALA A 154 20.59 18.24 -7.21
C ALA A 154 19.15 18.13 -6.68
N GLU A 155 18.16 18.07 -7.57
CA GLU A 155 16.75 17.87 -7.21
C GLU A 155 16.54 16.54 -6.48
N ALA A 156 17.07 15.43 -7.02
CA ALA A 156 16.99 14.12 -6.39
C ALA A 156 17.68 14.06 -5.02
N GLN A 157 18.80 14.78 -4.83
CA GLN A 157 19.48 14.87 -3.53
C GLN A 157 18.65 15.66 -2.51
N ILE A 158 18.01 16.74 -2.94
CA ILE A 158 17.11 17.54 -2.08
C ILE A 158 15.93 16.66 -1.65
N GLU A 159 15.25 16.00 -2.58
CA GLU A 159 14.12 15.11 -2.30
C GLU A 159 14.50 13.92 -1.42
N ALA A 160 15.67 13.30 -1.67
CA ALA A 160 16.15 12.22 -0.82
C ALA A 160 16.41 12.71 0.61
N SER A 161 17.03 13.88 0.76
CA SER A 161 17.31 14.44 2.08
C SER A 161 16.04 14.84 2.84
N SER A 162 15.04 15.42 2.15
CA SER A 162 13.75 15.75 2.76
C SER A 162 12.99 14.50 3.16
N LEU A 163 12.97 13.47 2.32
CA LEU A 163 12.33 12.20 2.64
C LEU A 163 12.96 11.51 3.87
N VAL A 164 14.29 11.55 3.98
CA VAL A 164 15.00 11.01 5.15
C VAL A 164 14.65 11.80 6.41
N ASN A 165 14.61 13.14 6.33
CA ASN A 165 14.23 13.98 7.46
C ASN A 165 12.78 13.70 7.90
N ASP A 166 11.84 13.61 6.96
CA ASP A 166 10.44 13.29 7.24
C ASP A 166 10.28 11.91 7.90
N ALA A 167 11.02 10.90 7.39
CA ALA A 167 11.02 9.57 7.96
C ALA A 167 11.61 9.56 9.38
N GLN A 168 12.70 10.30 9.62
CA GLN A 168 13.30 10.45 10.94
C GLN A 168 12.37 11.17 11.92
N GLU A 169 11.66 12.21 11.48
CA GLU A 169 10.67 12.90 12.31
C GLU A 169 9.51 12.00 12.69
N LYS A 170 8.95 11.26 11.72
CA LYS A 170 7.88 10.28 11.97
C LYS A 170 8.34 9.21 12.95
N SER A 171 9.56 8.69 12.76
CA SER A 171 10.15 7.71 13.68
C SER A 171 10.28 8.27 15.11
N ARG A 172 10.82 9.48 15.27
CA ARG A 172 10.92 10.15 16.58
C ARG A 172 9.55 10.36 17.23
N LYS A 173 8.53 10.76 16.45
CA LYS A 173 7.15 10.95 16.94
C LYS A 173 6.55 9.62 17.42
N ILE A 174 6.69 8.55 16.62
CA ILE A 174 6.17 7.22 16.95
C ILE A 174 6.86 6.68 18.20
N LEU A 175 8.20 6.72 18.24
CA LEU A 175 8.97 6.26 19.41
C LEU A 175 8.61 7.05 20.67
N GLY A 176 8.50 8.38 20.57
CA GLY A 176 8.06 9.22 21.69
C GLY A 176 6.66 8.87 22.18
N ALA A 177 5.72 8.60 21.27
CA ALA A 177 4.37 8.17 21.65
C ALA A 177 4.37 6.78 22.33
N LEU A 178 5.16 5.82 21.81
CA LEU A 178 5.31 4.50 22.41
C LEU A 178 5.94 4.57 23.80
N GLU A 179 6.97 5.41 23.99
CA GLU A 179 7.59 5.63 25.30
C GLU A 179 6.62 6.25 26.31
N GLN A 180 5.80 7.22 25.88
CA GLN A 180 4.75 7.79 26.72
C GLN A 180 3.73 6.73 27.12
N GLN A 181 3.21 5.95 26.17
CA GLN A 181 2.26 4.86 26.44
C GLN A 181 2.86 3.82 27.38
N ARG A 182 4.12 3.42 27.15
CA ARG A 182 4.85 2.51 28.02
C ARG A 182 4.91 3.04 29.45
N SER A 183 5.28 4.32 29.63
CA SER A 183 5.37 4.92 30.97
C SER A 183 4.01 4.98 31.68
N VAL A 184 2.91 5.20 30.95
CA VAL A 184 1.55 5.19 31.50
C VAL A 184 1.16 3.78 31.92
N LEU A 185 1.43 2.77 31.10
CA LEU A 185 1.17 1.37 31.42
C LEU A 185 2.00 0.92 32.63
N GLU A 186 3.27 1.27 32.70
CA GLU A 186 4.14 0.97 33.84
C GLU A 186 3.60 1.57 35.14
N ARG A 187 3.16 2.83 35.13
CA ARG A 187 2.50 3.46 36.30
C ARG A 187 1.22 2.74 36.69
N LYS A 188 0.40 2.34 35.72
CA LYS A 188 -0.86 1.61 35.98
C LYS A 188 -0.60 0.23 36.58
N VAL A 189 0.43 -0.46 36.12
CA VAL A 189 0.87 -1.74 36.71
C VAL A 189 1.28 -1.55 38.16
N GLU A 190 2.07 -0.52 38.47
CA GLU A 190 2.49 -0.24 39.84
C GLU A 190 1.29 0.12 40.74
N GLN A 191 0.36 0.92 40.23
CA GLN A 191 -0.89 1.23 40.94
C GLN A 191 -1.72 -0.02 41.25
N LEU A 192 -1.86 -0.93 40.28
CA LEU A 192 -2.59 -2.19 40.47
C LEU A 192 -1.89 -3.11 41.49
N ARG A 193 -0.56 -3.19 41.45
CA ARG A 193 0.23 -3.95 42.44
C ARG A 193 0.09 -3.37 43.85
N GLY A 194 0.09 -2.05 43.98
CA GLY A 194 -0.20 -1.36 45.23
C GLY A 194 -1.60 -1.69 45.74
N PHE A 195 -2.61 -1.56 44.87
CA PHE A 195 -4.00 -1.90 45.20
C PHE A 195 -4.15 -3.37 45.64
N GLU A 196 -3.52 -4.32 44.97
CA GLU A 196 -3.53 -5.74 45.34
C GLU A 196 -2.92 -5.96 46.73
N ARG A 197 -1.77 -5.32 47.01
CA ARG A 197 -1.10 -5.42 48.32
C ARG A 197 -1.98 -4.85 49.43
N ASP A 198 -2.54 -3.67 49.22
CA ASP A 198 -3.41 -3.01 50.19
C ASP A 198 -4.71 -3.79 50.40
N TYR A 199 -5.30 -4.31 49.32
CA TYR A 199 -6.50 -5.14 49.38
C TYR A 199 -6.25 -6.43 50.18
N ARG A 200 -5.14 -7.13 49.91
CA ARG A 200 -4.76 -8.33 50.68
C ARG A 200 -4.51 -8.01 52.16
N SER A 201 -3.85 -6.89 52.45
CA SER A 201 -3.61 -6.45 53.83
C SER A 201 -4.93 -6.16 54.57
N ARG A 202 -5.84 -5.42 53.92
CA ARG A 202 -7.18 -5.12 54.47
C ARG A 202 -8.02 -6.38 54.68
N LEU A 203 -8.00 -7.30 53.72
CA LEU A 203 -8.73 -8.57 53.83
C LEU A 203 -8.18 -9.43 54.97
N LYS A 204 -6.84 -9.52 55.09
CA LYS A 204 -6.18 -10.22 56.20
C LYS A 204 -6.56 -9.61 57.56
N ALA A 205 -6.47 -8.28 57.69
CA ALA A 205 -6.84 -7.58 58.92
C ALA A 205 -8.32 -7.77 59.28
N TYR A 206 -9.21 -7.76 58.28
CA TYR A 206 -10.64 -8.01 58.47
C TYR A 206 -10.90 -9.44 58.98
N ILE A 207 -10.31 -10.45 58.37
CA ILE A 207 -10.46 -11.86 58.79
C ILE A 207 -9.85 -12.08 60.18
N GLU A 208 -8.67 -11.53 60.47
CA GLU A 208 -8.06 -11.61 61.80
C GLU A 208 -8.92 -10.93 62.87
N GLY A 209 -9.56 -9.79 62.53
CA GLY A 209 -10.52 -9.13 63.41
C GLY A 209 -11.74 -10.01 63.70
N GLN A 210 -12.34 -10.60 62.67
CA GLN A 210 -13.49 -11.50 62.82
C GLN A 210 -13.15 -12.74 63.65
N LEU A 211 -11.94 -13.30 63.50
CA LEU A 211 -11.48 -14.43 64.31
C LEU A 211 -11.30 -14.03 65.78
N ARG A 212 -10.68 -12.87 66.07
CA ARG A 212 -10.55 -12.37 67.46
C ARG A 212 -11.90 -12.13 68.11
N ASP A 213 -12.87 -11.59 67.39
CA ASP A 213 -14.22 -11.37 67.90
C ASP A 213 -14.93 -12.70 68.20
N LEU A 214 -14.72 -13.74 67.40
CA LEU A 214 -15.23 -15.08 67.67
C LEU A 214 -14.55 -15.72 68.88
N ASP A 215 -13.23 -15.62 68.99
CA ASP A 215 -12.46 -16.14 70.13
C ASP A 215 -12.89 -15.44 71.43
N ALA A 216 -13.07 -14.12 71.39
CA ALA A 216 -13.57 -13.35 72.54
C ALA A 216 -14.99 -13.79 72.94
N ARG A 217 -15.88 -14.02 71.97
CA ARG A 217 -17.24 -14.53 72.25
C ARG A 217 -17.23 -15.97 72.79
N GLY A 218 -16.33 -16.83 72.29
CA GLY A 218 -16.17 -18.21 72.77
C GLY A 218 -15.55 -18.30 74.16
N SER A 219 -14.57 -17.44 74.48
CA SER A 219 -13.91 -17.39 75.78
C SER A 219 -14.84 -16.94 76.91
N VAL A 220 -15.83 -16.10 76.63
CA VAL A 220 -16.82 -15.67 77.64
C VAL A 220 -17.80 -16.80 77.99
N ALA A 221 -17.89 -17.86 77.17
CA ALA A 221 -18.78 -18.99 77.38
C ALA A 221 -18.21 -20.12 78.25
N THR A 222 -16.98 -20.03 78.75
CA THR A 222 -16.44 -20.95 79.77
C THR A 222 -16.48 -20.32 81.16
N PRO A 223 -17.58 -20.45 81.93
CA PRO A 223 -17.53 -20.19 83.35
C PRO A 223 -16.63 -21.25 83.99
N GLU A 224 -15.57 -20.81 84.67
CA GLU A 224 -14.76 -21.70 85.48
C GLU A 224 -15.66 -22.40 86.49
N VAL A 225 -15.79 -23.72 86.37
CA VAL A 225 -16.31 -24.55 87.44
C VAL A 225 -15.28 -24.46 88.56
N SER A 226 -15.45 -23.50 89.48
CA SER A 226 -14.61 -23.43 90.67
C SER A 226 -14.86 -24.69 91.50
N GLU A 227 -13.95 -25.65 91.38
CA GLU A 227 -13.76 -26.71 92.34
C GLU A 227 -13.51 -26.08 93.72
N ALA A 228 -14.57 -26.05 94.52
CA ALA A 228 -14.50 -25.74 95.95
C ALA A 228 -14.93 -27.00 96.71
N ASN A 229 -13.91 -27.66 97.29
CA ASN A 229 -13.89 -28.62 98.42
C ASN A 229 -15.10 -29.53 98.66
#